data_AF-A0A383DX69-F1
#
_entry.id   AF-A0A383DX69-F1
#
_cell.length_a   1.000
_cell.length_b   1.000
_cell.length_c   1.000
_cell.angle_alpha   90.00
_cell.angle_beta   90.00
_cell.angle_gamma   90.00
#
_symmetry.space_group_name_H-M   'P 1'
#
loop_
_entity.id
_entity.type
_entity.pdbx_description
1 polymer ?
#
loop_
_entity_poly.entity_id
_entity_poly.type
_entity_poly.pdbx_seq_one_letter_code
_entity_poly.pdbx_strand_id
1 'polypeptide(L)' 'MMQYHNWSLTELDNMMPWEREIYITLLHNHVKEENEKAAEQERQMRR' A
#
# COMPACT_ATOMS: atom_id res chain seq x y z
N MET A 1 10.70 4.37 -0.42
CA MET A 1 9.53 3.45 -0.42
C MET A 1 9.78 2.42 0.65
N MET A 2 8.82 2.33 1.56
CA MET A 2 8.98 1.66 2.83
C MET A 2 9.29 0.17 2.62
N GLN A 3 10.20 -0.34 3.43
CA GLN A 3 10.65 -1.73 3.50
C GLN A 3 9.56 -2.64 4.11
N TYR A 4 8.29 -2.48 3.71
CA TYR A 4 7.13 -3.11 4.38
C TYR A 4 6.53 -4.32 3.67
N HIS A 5 7.13 -4.81 2.59
CA HIS A 5 6.68 -6.07 1.98
C HIS A 5 7.86 -6.99 1.73
N ASN A 6 8.31 -7.67 2.79
CA ASN A 6 9.25 -8.78 2.72
C ASN A 6 8.60 -10.07 2.17
N TRP A 7 7.51 -9.94 1.42
CA TRP A 7 6.86 -11.05 0.72
C TRP A 7 7.43 -11.13 -0.69
N SER A 8 8.15 -12.21 -0.95
CA SER A 8 8.53 -12.61 -2.30
C SER A 8 7.27 -12.84 -3.15
N LEU A 9 7.38 -12.65 -4.46
CA LEU A 9 6.29 -12.93 -5.40
C LEU A 9 5.77 -14.38 -5.25
N THR A 10 6.65 -15.31 -4.88
CA THR A 10 6.34 -16.71 -4.59
C THR A 10 5.45 -16.89 -3.35
N GLU A 11 5.56 -16.02 -2.34
CA GLU A 11 4.71 -16.07 -1.15
C GLU A 11 3.31 -15.54 -1.46
N LEU A 12 3.19 -14.52 -2.33
CA LEU A 12 1.89 -14.02 -2.81
C LEU A 12 1.13 -15.07 -3.64
N ASP A 13 1.84 -15.86 -4.43
CA ASP A 13 1.23 -16.93 -5.24
C ASP A 13 0.71 -18.09 -4.36
N ASN A 14 1.38 -18.36 -3.24
CA ASN A 14 0.97 -19.38 -2.28
C ASN A 14 -0.06 -18.90 -1.24
N MET A 15 -0.47 -17.62 -1.25
CA MET A 15 -1.49 -17.12 -0.33
C MET A 15 -2.85 -17.74 -0.62
N MET A 16 -3.52 -18.19 0.44
CA MET A 16 -4.89 -18.61 0.37
C MET A 16 -5.78 -17.46 -0.14
N PRO A 17 -6.89 -17.73 -0.85
CA PRO A 17 -7.72 -16.68 -1.45
C PRO A 17 -8.14 -15.58 -0.47
N TRP A 18 -8.44 -15.94 0.79
CA TRP A 18 -8.85 -15.01 1.83
C TRP A 18 -7.69 -14.13 2.37
N GLU A 19 -6.47 -14.67 2.47
CA GLU A 19 -5.29 -13.90 2.91
C GLU A 19 -4.94 -12.83 1.88
N ARG A 20 -5.11 -13.16 0.59
CA ARG A 20 -4.91 -12.24 -0.52
C ARG A 20 -5.89 -11.07 -0.46
N GLU A 21 -7.16 -11.31 -0.13
CA GLU A 21 -8.17 -10.25 0.02
C GLU A 21 -7.81 -9.28 1.16
N ILE A 22 -7.33 -9.81 2.29
CA ILE A 22 -6.84 -9.00 3.41
C ILE A 22 -5.62 -8.18 2.97
N TYR A 23 -4.64 -8.80 2.29
CA TYR A 23 -3.45 -8.11 1.82
C TYR A 23 -3.78 -6.99 0.84
N ILE A 24 -4.66 -7.24 -0.14
CA ILE A 24 -5.13 -6.22 -1.09
C ILE A 24 -5.82 -5.08 -0.36
N THR A 25 -6.63 -5.37 0.66
CA THR A 25 -7.31 -4.34 1.46
C THR A 25 -6.30 -3.45 2.19
N LEU A 26 -5.29 -4.04 2.83
CA LEU A 26 -4.23 -3.31 3.51
C LEU A 26 -3.40 -2.47 2.54
N LEU A 27 -3.05 -3.04 1.38
CA LEU A 27 -2.30 -2.35 0.33
C LEU A 27 -3.10 -1.16 -0.24
N HIS A 28 -4.39 -1.34 -0.48
CA HIS A 28 -5.28 -0.28 -0.95
C HIS A 28 -5.32 0.88 0.04
N ASN A 29 -5.45 0.59 1.35
CA ASN A 29 -5.41 1.62 2.39
C ASN A 29 -4.07 2.35 2.42
N HIS A 30 -2.96 1.62 2.33
CA HIS A 30 -1.62 2.22 2.31
C HIS A 30 -1.43 3.17 1.12
N VAL A 31 -1.80 2.75 -0.09
CA VAL A 31 -1.70 3.59 -1.30
C VAL A 31 -2.56 4.85 -1.18
N LYS A 32 -3.76 4.73 -0.61
CA LYS A 32 -4.65 5.87 -0.38
C LYS A 32 -4.00 6.89 0.56
N GLU A 33 -3.45 6.45 1.69
CA GLU A 33 -2.77 7.32 2.65
C GLU A 33 -1.55 8.04 2.03
N GLU A 34 -0.73 7.34 1.26
CA GLU A 34 0.44 7.95 0.62
C GLU A 34 0.03 9.00 -0.43
N ASN A 35 -1.03 8.74 -1.21
CA ASN A 35 -1.59 9.73 -2.13
C ASN A 35 -2.16 10.96 -1.41
N GLU A 36 -2.84 10.77 -0.29
CA GLU A 36 -3.37 11.87 0.52
C GLU A 36 -2.24 12.73 1.11
N LYS A 37 -1.15 12.12 1.59
CA LYS A 37 0.05 12.82 2.06
C LYS A 37 0.71 13.61 0.93
N ALA A 38 0.89 13.00 -0.24
CA ALA A 38 1.47 13.68 -1.41
C ALA A 38 0.61 14.88 -1.83
N ALA A 39 -0.71 14.71 -1.87
CA ALA A 39 -1.64 15.78 -2.20
C ALA A 39 -1.63 16.91 -1.14
N GLU A 40 -1.47 16.59 0.14
CA GLU A 40 -1.33 17.59 1.21
C GLU A 40 -0.01 18.36 1.08
N GLN A 41 1.10 17.68 0.80
CA GLN A 41 2.39 18.33 0.54
C GLN A 41 2.30 19.28 -0.66
N GLU A 42 1.64 18.87 -1.76
CA GLU A 42 1.40 19.74 -2.90
C GLU A 42 0.55 20.97 -2.54
N ARG A 43 -0.49 20.79 -1.72
CA ARG A 43 -1.32 21.92 -1.25
C ARG A 43 -0.51 22.90 -0.40
N GLN A 44 0.37 22.40 0.46
CA GLN A 44 1.23 23.23 1.30
C GLN A 44 2.26 24.01 0.47
N MET A 45 2.86 23.39 -0.55
CA MET A 45 3.82 24.07 -1.43
C MET A 45 3.19 25.14 -2.33
N ARG A 46 1.88 25.07 -2.60
CA ARG A 46 1.15 26.04 -3.43
C ARG A 46 0.57 27.22 -2.63
N ARG A 47 0.69 27.21 -1.30
CA ARG A 47 0.28 28.32 -0.42
C ARG A 47 1.48 29.20 -0.09
#